data_AF-A0A317K9M4-F1
#
_entry.id   AF-A0A317K9M4-F1
#
_cell.length_a   1.000
_cell.length_b   1.000
_cell.length_c   1.000
_cell.angle_alpha   90.00
_cell.angle_beta   90.00
_cell.angle_gamma   90.00
#
_symmetry.space_group_name_H-M   'P 1'
#
loop_
_entity.id
_entity.type
_entity.pdbx_description
1 polymer ?
#
loop_
_entity_poly.entity_id
_entity_poly.type
_entity_poly.pdbx_seq_one_letter_code
_entity_poly.pdbx_strand_id
1 'polypeptide(L)'
;MTTDPLLLTGEVDDATARLLRTVTAFDAADVAAASLLPGWTRGHVLTHLARNADGFVNLLTAARTGERIPMYASAAARAADIEAGAARPPAAQLDDLRRTADRFAEAVAAMPAEAWPCLLYTSD
;
A
#
# COMPACT_ATOMS: atom_id res chain seq x y z
N MET A 1 25.27 9.39 2.91
CA MET A 1 25.29 7.98 2.47
C MET A 1 24.06 7.80 1.61
N THR A 2 24.18 7.78 0.29
CA THR A 2 23.05 7.53 -0.60
C THR A 2 22.78 6.03 -0.50
N THR A 3 21.76 5.64 0.25
CA THR A 3 21.27 4.27 0.23
C THR A 3 20.82 4.01 -1.19
N ASP A 4 21.39 2.99 -1.84
CA ASP A 4 20.92 2.54 -3.15
C ASP A 4 19.42 2.22 -3.02
N PRO A 5 18.52 2.95 -3.72
CA PRO A 5 17.08 2.74 -3.62
C PRO A 5 16.70 1.29 -3.89
N LEU A 6 17.47 0.58 -4.72
CA LEU A 6 17.22 -0.82 -5.05
C LEU A 6 17.53 -1.76 -3.88
N LEU A 7 18.46 -1.42 -2.99
CA LEU A 7 18.73 -2.24 -1.79
C LEU A 7 17.57 -2.22 -0.79
N LEU A 8 16.77 -1.16 -0.76
CA LEU A 8 15.59 -1.07 0.12
C LEU A 8 14.37 -1.80 -0.45
N THR A 9 14.29 -2.00 -1.77
CA THR A 9 13.16 -2.70 -2.38
C THR A 9 13.07 -4.17 -1.96
N GLY A 10 14.22 -4.85 -1.79
CA GLY A 10 14.25 -6.23 -1.31
C GLY A 10 13.67 -6.41 0.10
N GLU A 11 13.88 -5.45 1.01
CA GLU A 11 13.31 -5.51 2.36
C GLU A 11 11.78 -5.37 2.35
N VAL A 12 11.25 -4.53 1.44
CA VAL A 12 9.82 -4.35 1.24
C VAL A 12 9.18 -5.60 0.65
N ASP A 13 9.85 -6.24 -0.32
CA ASP A 13 9.39 -7.50 -0.92
C ASP A 13 9.33 -8.62 0.13
N ASP A 14 10.37 -8.76 0.95
CA ASP A 14 10.40 -9.74 2.03
C ASP A 14 9.31 -9.50 3.09
N ALA A 15 9.05 -8.23 3.43
CA ALA A 15 7.97 -7.85 4.34
C ALA A 15 6.59 -8.16 3.75
N THR A 16 6.40 -7.87 2.46
CA THR A 16 5.17 -8.15 1.72
C THR A 16 4.94 -9.66 1.63
N ALA A 17 5.96 -10.45 1.33
CA ALA A 17 5.87 -11.90 1.29
C ALA A 17 5.50 -12.50 2.65
N ARG A 18 6.05 -11.97 3.76
CA ARG A 18 5.66 -12.37 5.13
C ARG A 18 4.20 -12.03 5.40
N LEU A 19 3.76 -10.83 5.06
CA LEU A 19 2.36 -10.41 5.22
C LEU A 19 1.41 -11.34 4.47
N LEU A 20 1.66 -11.59 3.17
CA LEU A 20 0.81 -12.42 2.33
C LEU A 20 0.71 -13.87 2.86
N ARG A 21 1.83 -14.43 3.36
CA ARG A 21 1.81 -15.75 4.00
C ARG A 21 0.91 -15.78 5.24
N THR A 22 1.00 -14.76 6.10
CA THR A 22 0.14 -14.64 7.29
C THR A 22 -1.33 -14.53 6.91
N VAL A 23 -1.66 -13.65 5.97
CA VAL A 23 -3.06 -13.39 5.55
C VAL A 23 -3.67 -14.59 4.84
N THR A 24 -2.86 -15.45 4.20
CA THR A 24 -3.35 -16.70 3.58
C THR A 24 -4.01 -17.64 4.60
N ALA A 25 -3.61 -17.57 5.88
CA ALA A 25 -4.19 -18.40 6.93
C ALA A 25 -5.44 -17.80 7.59
N PHE A 26 -5.82 -16.56 7.26
CA PHE A 26 -6.95 -15.89 7.91
C PHE A 26 -8.29 -16.40 7.42
N ASP A 27 -9.20 -16.67 8.35
CA ASP A 27 -10.62 -16.82 8.07
C ASP A 27 -11.40 -15.51 8.28
N ALA A 28 -12.72 -15.58 8.15
CA ALA A 28 -13.59 -14.41 8.32
C ALA A 28 -13.56 -13.83 9.74
N ALA A 29 -13.40 -14.69 10.76
CA ALA A 29 -13.31 -14.26 12.15
C ALA A 29 -11.96 -13.56 12.40
N ASP A 30 -10.87 -14.06 11.81
CA ASP A 30 -9.57 -13.42 11.89
C ASP A 30 -9.55 -12.01 11.28
N VAL A 31 -10.19 -11.83 10.12
CA VAL A 31 -10.32 -10.52 9.46
C VAL A 31 -11.14 -9.55 10.29
N ALA A 32 -12.23 -10.03 10.92
CA ALA A 32 -13.12 -9.21 11.74
C ALA A 32 -12.56 -8.92 13.14
N ALA A 33 -11.60 -9.70 13.63
CA ALA A 33 -11.00 -9.51 14.94
C ALA A 33 -10.29 -8.15 15.07
N ALA A 34 -10.26 -7.62 16.29
CA ALA A 34 -9.54 -6.39 16.62
C ALA A 34 -8.04 -6.53 16.27
N SER A 35 -7.48 -5.48 15.69
CA SER A 35 -6.04 -5.31 15.55
C SER A 35 -5.46 -4.68 16.83
N LEU A 36 -4.14 -4.45 16.84
CA LEU A 36 -3.49 -3.68 17.91
C LEU A 36 -3.72 -2.16 17.79
N LEU A 37 -4.28 -1.69 16.67
CA LEU A 37 -4.65 -0.29 16.48
C LEU A 37 -6.08 -0.07 17.05
N PRO A 38 -6.28 0.89 17.97
CA PRO A 38 -7.59 1.15 18.56
C PRO A 38 -8.65 1.43 17.49
N GLY A 39 -9.79 0.74 17.60
CA GLY A 39 -10.92 0.89 16.68
C GLY A 39 -10.77 0.21 15.33
N TRP A 40 -9.63 -0.42 15.02
CA TRP A 40 -9.39 -1.07 13.74
C TRP A 40 -9.43 -2.59 13.87
N THR A 41 -10.19 -3.26 13.01
CA THR A 41 -10.05 -4.70 12.79
C THR A 41 -8.81 -5.01 11.97
N ARG A 42 -8.41 -6.28 11.90
CA ARG A 42 -7.34 -6.70 10.98
C ARG A 42 -7.71 -6.36 9.53
N GLY A 43 -8.97 -6.51 9.14
CA GLY A 43 -9.47 -6.09 7.82
C GLY A 43 -9.25 -4.59 7.50
N HIS A 44 -9.34 -3.70 8.50
CA HIS A 44 -8.99 -2.28 8.31
C HIS A 44 -7.49 -2.12 8.02
N VAL A 45 -6.63 -2.83 8.75
CA VAL A 45 -5.17 -2.81 8.53
C VAL A 45 -4.84 -3.31 7.13
N LEU A 46 -5.42 -4.43 6.70
CA LEU A 46 -5.18 -5.01 5.37
C LEU A 46 -5.64 -4.06 4.27
N THR A 47 -6.83 -3.47 4.41
CA THR A 47 -7.33 -2.49 3.44
C THR A 47 -6.47 -1.24 3.42
N HIS A 48 -6.01 -0.76 4.58
CA HIS A 48 -5.11 0.38 4.64
C HIS A 48 -3.81 0.13 3.90
N LEU A 49 -3.18 -1.04 4.08
CA LEU A 49 -1.94 -1.40 3.37
C LEU A 49 -2.15 -1.43 1.85
N ALA A 50 -3.26 -2.00 1.40
CA ALA A 50 -3.63 -2.01 -0.02
C ALA A 50 -3.81 -0.58 -0.59
N ARG A 51 -4.56 0.29 0.11
CA ARG A 51 -4.72 1.70 -0.30
C ARG A 51 -3.42 2.49 -0.20
N ASN A 52 -2.53 2.14 0.72
CA ASN A 52 -1.23 2.78 0.85
C ASN A 52 -0.31 2.47 -0.33
N ALA A 53 -0.30 1.21 -0.78
CA ALA A 53 0.39 0.80 -2.00
C ALA A 53 -0.15 1.56 -3.23
N ASP A 54 -1.48 1.67 -3.38
CA ASP A 54 -2.11 2.50 -4.42
C ASP A 54 -1.64 3.97 -4.36
N GLY A 55 -1.61 4.54 -3.15
CA GLY A 55 -1.13 5.91 -2.96
C GLY A 55 0.33 6.08 -3.35
N PHE A 56 1.20 5.12 -3.06
CA PHE A 56 2.59 5.16 -3.50
C PHE A 56 2.73 5.01 -5.01
N VAL A 57 1.89 4.20 -5.68
CA VAL A 57 1.86 4.14 -7.14
C VAL A 57 1.57 5.53 -7.74
N ASN A 58 0.64 6.29 -7.15
CA ASN A 58 0.36 7.67 -7.57
C ASN A 58 1.60 8.56 -7.42
N LEU A 59 2.28 8.50 -6.27
CA LEU A 59 3.47 9.30 -5.99
C LEU A 59 4.66 8.97 -6.90
N LEU A 60 4.91 7.68 -7.15
CA LEU A 60 5.94 7.23 -8.10
C LEU A 60 5.61 7.67 -9.52
N THR A 61 4.33 7.65 -9.89
CA THR A 61 3.87 8.15 -11.19
C THR A 61 4.07 9.65 -11.31
N ALA A 62 3.70 10.43 -10.28
CA ALA A 62 3.97 11.86 -10.22
C ALA A 62 5.47 12.17 -10.37
N ALA A 63 6.32 11.44 -9.63
CA ALA A 63 7.77 11.63 -9.66
C ALA A 63 8.38 11.41 -11.06
N ARG A 64 8.00 10.32 -11.75
CA ARG A 64 8.58 9.99 -13.08
C ARG A 64 7.98 10.78 -14.25
N THR A 65 6.77 11.30 -14.10
CA THR A 65 6.06 12.03 -15.18
C THR A 65 6.09 13.55 -15.02
N GLY A 66 6.32 14.05 -13.80
CA GLY A 66 6.17 15.46 -13.45
C GLY A 66 4.71 15.91 -13.28
N GLU A 67 3.73 15.01 -13.44
CA GLU A 67 2.32 15.31 -13.20
C GLU A 67 2.02 15.48 -11.70
N ARG A 68 1.08 16.38 -11.39
CA ARG A 68 0.62 16.57 -10.01
C ARG A 68 -0.47 15.55 -9.68
N ILE A 69 -0.07 14.41 -9.14
CA ILE A 69 -0.99 13.35 -8.70
C ILE A 69 -0.92 13.25 -7.18
N PRO A 70 -2.01 13.51 -6.44
CA PRO A 70 -2.00 13.40 -4.99
C PRO A 70 -1.93 11.91 -4.58
N MET A 71 -1.34 11.63 -3.41
CA MET A 71 -1.28 10.27 -2.86
C MET A 71 -2.69 9.69 -2.69
N TYR A 72 -3.60 10.49 -2.13
CA TYR A 72 -5.02 10.20 -1.98
C TYR A 72 -5.82 11.40 -2.48
N ALA A 73 -7.04 11.18 -2.97
CA ALA A 73 -7.93 12.28 -3.37
C ALA A 73 -8.21 13.26 -2.20
N SER A 74 -8.32 12.73 -0.98
CA SER A 74 -8.36 13.49 0.28
C SER A 74 -8.19 12.55 1.47
N ALA A 75 -7.95 13.09 2.67
CA ALA A 75 -7.95 12.31 3.91
C ALA A 75 -9.31 11.60 4.15
N ALA A 76 -10.42 12.26 3.82
CA ALA A 76 -11.76 11.70 3.95
C ALA A 76 -12.00 10.55 2.96
N ALA A 77 -11.54 10.68 1.71
CA ALA A 77 -11.62 9.61 0.71
C ALA A 77 -10.81 8.39 1.16
N ARG A 78 -9.58 8.59 1.64
CA ARG A 78 -8.76 7.52 2.21
C ARG A 78 -9.47 6.79 3.35
N ALA A 79 -10.07 7.54 4.29
CA ALA A 79 -10.77 6.94 5.42
C ALA A 79 -12.01 6.15 4.96
N ALA A 80 -12.79 6.68 4.02
CA ALA A 80 -13.95 6.01 3.47
C ALA A 80 -13.59 4.72 2.73
N ASP A 81 -12.51 4.72 1.94
CA ASP A 81 -12.02 3.52 1.25
C ASP A 81 -11.56 2.43 2.23
N ILE A 82 -10.90 2.83 3.33
CA ILE A 82 -10.49 1.89 4.39
C ILE A 82 -11.71 1.25 5.02
N GLU A 83 -12.72 2.05 5.37
CA GLU A 83 -13.93 1.55 6.02
C GLU A 83 -14.74 0.62 5.10
N ALA A 84 -14.96 1.04 3.85
CA ALA A 84 -15.69 0.24 2.88
C ALA A 84 -15.00 -1.10 2.59
N GLY A 85 -13.67 -1.13 2.62
CA GLY A 85 -12.90 -2.34 2.35
C GLY A 85 -12.68 -3.26 3.55
N ALA A 86 -12.85 -2.76 4.79
CA ALA A 86 -12.45 -3.50 5.99
C ALA A 86 -13.20 -4.82 6.20
N ALA A 87 -14.47 -4.89 5.79
CA ALA A 87 -15.33 -6.07 5.97
C ALA A 87 -15.29 -7.06 4.79
N ARG A 88 -14.40 -6.88 3.81
CA ARG A 88 -14.28 -7.80 2.66
C ARG A 88 -13.93 -9.22 3.12
N PRO A 89 -14.44 -10.26 2.42
CA PRO A 89 -14.08 -11.64 2.73
C PRO A 89 -12.56 -11.89 2.66
N PRO A 90 -12.00 -12.87 3.40
CA PRO A 90 -10.56 -13.11 3.46
C PRO A 90 -9.90 -13.27 2.08
N ALA A 91 -10.54 -14.01 1.17
CA ALA A 91 -10.03 -14.19 -0.19
C ALA A 91 -9.92 -12.85 -0.95
N ALA A 92 -10.88 -11.95 -0.76
CA ALA A 92 -10.86 -10.62 -1.39
C ALA A 92 -9.82 -9.69 -0.74
N GLN A 93 -9.57 -9.80 0.57
CA GLN A 93 -8.49 -9.06 1.24
C GLN A 93 -7.12 -9.51 0.70
N LEU A 94 -6.89 -10.82 0.62
CA LEU A 94 -5.63 -11.39 0.14
C LEU A 94 -5.35 -11.02 -1.32
N ASP A 95 -6.37 -11.13 -2.16
CA ASP A 95 -6.30 -10.79 -3.59
C ASP A 95 -6.06 -9.29 -3.82
N ASP A 96 -6.69 -8.43 -3.02
CA ASP A 96 -6.42 -6.98 -3.07
C ASP A 96 -4.99 -6.62 -2.66
N LEU A 97 -4.46 -7.25 -1.60
CA LEU A 97 -3.07 -7.07 -1.18
C LEU A 97 -2.09 -7.51 -2.26
N ARG A 98 -2.32 -8.65 -2.91
CA ARG A 98 -1.47 -9.12 -4.02
C ARG A 98 -1.45 -8.13 -5.17
N ARG A 99 -2.62 -7.76 -5.69
CA ARG A 99 -2.70 -6.84 -6.84
C ARG A 99 -2.11 -5.46 -6.55
N THR A 100 -2.28 -4.94 -5.34
CA THR A 100 -1.76 -3.61 -4.97
C THR A 100 -0.26 -3.66 -4.74
N ALA A 101 0.26 -4.74 -4.15
CA ALA A 101 1.70 -4.98 -4.05
C ALA A 101 2.36 -5.14 -5.42
N ASP A 102 1.77 -5.91 -6.33
CA ASP A 102 2.29 -6.12 -7.69
C ASP A 102 2.36 -4.78 -8.45
N ARG A 103 1.28 -3.98 -8.40
CA ARG A 103 1.27 -2.63 -9.01
C ARG A 103 2.30 -1.69 -8.40
N PHE A 104 2.52 -1.78 -7.09
CA PHE A 104 3.58 -1.01 -6.43
C PHE A 104 4.97 -1.43 -6.91
N ALA A 105 5.26 -2.74 -6.96
CA ALA A 105 6.53 -3.26 -7.44
C ALA A 105 6.80 -2.86 -8.90
N GLU A 106 5.78 -2.93 -9.77
CA GLU A 106 5.85 -2.45 -11.16
C GLU A 106 6.15 -0.95 -11.22
N ALA A 107 5.48 -0.14 -10.40
CA ALA A 107 5.71 1.30 -10.36
C ALA A 107 7.12 1.67 -9.88
N VAL A 108 7.67 0.91 -8.93
CA VAL A 108 9.05 1.04 -8.46
C VAL A 108 10.04 0.67 -9.57
N ALA A 109 9.82 -0.47 -10.25
CA ALA A 109 10.67 -0.92 -11.36
C ALA A 109 10.67 0.06 -12.55
N ALA A 110 9.60 0.82 -12.72
CA ALA A 110 9.47 1.84 -13.76
C ALA A 110 10.12 3.20 -13.41
N MET A 111 10.70 3.36 -12.21
CA MET A 111 11.33 4.62 -11.81
C MET A 111 12.72 4.79 -12.45
N PRO A 112 12.94 5.86 -13.24
CA PRO A 112 14.28 6.20 -13.69
C PRO A 112 15.11 6.73 -12.52
N ALA A 113 16.43 6.52 -12.57
CA ALA A 113 17.35 6.84 -11.47
C ALA A 113 17.26 8.31 -11.04
N GLU A 114 17.13 9.21 -12.01
CA GLU A 114 17.03 10.65 -11.86
C GLU A 114 15.70 11.15 -11.25
N ALA A 115 14.65 10.34 -11.24
CA ALA A 115 13.35 10.72 -10.67
C ALA A 115 13.24 10.40 -9.17
N TRP A 116 14.10 9.55 -8.62
CA TRP A 116 14.11 9.24 -7.17
C TRP A 116 14.31 10.45 -6.25
N PRO A 117 15.18 11.45 -6.54
CA PRO A 117 15.31 12.65 -5.70
C PRO A 117 14.20 13.69 -5.91
N CYS A 118 13.13 13.38 -6.65
CA CYS A 118 12.01 14.31 -6.90
C CYS A 118 11.33 14.73 -5.59
N LEU A 119 11.15 16.04 -5.39
CA LEU A 119 10.34 16.58 -4.30
C LEU A 119 8.87 16.47 -4.67
N LEU A 120 8.13 15.69 -3.90
CA LEU A 120 6.70 15.53 -4.04
C LEU A 120 5.96 16.52 -3.13
N TYR A 121 4.87 17.08 -3.65
CA TYR A 121 3.93 17.84 -2.84
C TYR A 121 2.83 16.89 -2.37
N THR A 122 2.80 16.59 -1.08
CA THR A 122 1.63 15.96 -0.47
C THR A 122 0.67 17.06 -0.05
N SER A 123 -0.57 17.03 -0.54
CA SER A 123 -1.60 17.94 -0.04
C SER A 123 -1.84 17.66 1.45
N ASP A 124 -1.84 18.73 2.26
CA ASP A 124 -2.21 18.71 3.68
C ASP A 124 -3.67 18.24 3.90
#